data_AF-A0A5E4JJR4-F1
#
_entry.id   AF-A0A5E4JJR4-F1
#
_cell.length_a   1.000
_cell.length_b   1.000
_cell.length_c   1.000
_cell.angle_alpha   90.00
_cell.angle_beta   90.00
_cell.angle_gamma   90.00
#
_symmetry.space_group_name_H-M   'P 1'
#
loop_
_entity.id
_entity.type
_entity.pdbx_description
1 polymer ?
#
loop_
_entity_poly.entity_id
_entity_poly.type
_entity_poly.pdbx_seq_one_letter_code
_entity_poly.pdbx_strand_id
1 'polypeptide(L)'
;MNSSHYIEDDENAHENEHSIEVQLPFVRHALGDVKCVFICMGDQSLEACELLAESISKTARLLRRRVAVLASSDFDHYDPADVAKKKDLPAIGALARLDTAGFNDLLSESGDTACGHGPITVAALFAKAAGAKEGRLLKYANSGDVTKDKRAVVAYASIVFR
;
A
#
# COMPACT_ATOMS: atom_id res chain seq x y z
N MET A 1 8.50 11.79 -20.17
CA MET A 1 8.90 11.21 -18.88
C MET A 1 9.63 9.89 -19.16
N ASN A 2 10.82 9.92 -19.76
CA ASN A 2 11.55 8.69 -20.16
C ASN A 2 12.83 8.55 -19.34
N SER A 3 12.73 8.01 -18.12
CA SER A 3 13.92 7.71 -17.31
C SER A 3 13.87 6.35 -16.62
N SER A 4 12.90 5.49 -16.92
CA SER A 4 12.83 4.13 -16.39
C SER A 4 12.07 3.22 -17.36
N HIS A 5 12.52 1.98 -17.52
CA HIS A 5 11.78 0.93 -18.25
C HIS A 5 10.61 0.35 -17.44
N TYR A 6 10.38 0.82 -16.21
CA TYR A 6 9.35 0.34 -15.29
C TYR A 6 8.10 1.22 -15.19
N ILE A 7 8.11 2.46 -15.73
CA ILE A 7 7.01 3.41 -15.58
C ILE A 7 6.58 3.92 -16.94
N GLU A 8 5.32 3.70 -17.30
CA GLU A 8 4.71 4.12 -18.56
C GLU A 8 3.39 4.87 -18.29
N ASP A 9 3.04 5.77 -19.20
CA ASP A 9 1.73 6.43 -19.22
C ASP A 9 0.78 5.56 -20.06
N ASP A 10 -0.11 4.82 -19.41
CA ASP A 10 -1.02 3.85 -20.05
C ASP A 10 -2.44 4.02 -19.51
N GLU A 11 -3.31 4.65 -20.29
CA GLU A 11 -4.72 4.80 -19.95
C GLU A 11 -5.45 3.44 -19.88
N ASN A 12 -5.02 2.44 -20.67
CA ASN A 12 -5.68 1.12 -20.70
C ASN A 12 -5.44 0.32 -19.43
N ALA A 13 -4.31 0.56 -18.74
CA ALA A 13 -4.01 -0.03 -17.44
C ALA A 13 -5.05 0.33 -16.35
N HIS A 14 -5.92 1.31 -16.62
CA HIS A 14 -6.99 1.75 -15.73
C HIS A 14 -8.39 1.25 -16.12
N GLU A 15 -8.61 0.74 -17.36
CA GLU A 15 -9.95 0.49 -17.91
C GLU A 15 -10.77 -0.58 -17.16
N ASN A 16 -10.14 -1.39 -16.30
CA ASN A 16 -10.82 -2.37 -15.44
C ASN A 16 -10.24 -2.42 -14.02
N GLU A 17 -9.53 -1.37 -13.60
CA GLU A 17 -8.86 -1.33 -12.31
C GLU A 17 -9.69 -0.58 -11.27
N HIS A 18 -10.03 -1.25 -10.17
CA HIS A 18 -10.95 -0.70 -9.17
C HIS A 18 -10.26 -0.26 -7.88
N SER A 19 -9.02 -0.70 -7.61
CA SER A 19 -8.32 -0.40 -6.34
C SER A 19 -8.12 1.10 -6.11
N ILE A 20 -8.00 1.88 -7.18
CA ILE A 20 -7.86 3.34 -7.14
C ILE A 20 -9.22 4.02 -7.03
N GLU A 21 -10.21 3.56 -7.79
CA GLU A 21 -11.55 4.13 -7.85
C GLU A 21 -12.21 4.18 -6.46
N VAL A 22 -12.09 3.07 -5.70
CA VAL A 22 -12.67 2.96 -4.35
C VAL A 22 -12.11 3.97 -3.35
N GLN A 23 -10.93 4.54 -3.59
CA GLN A 23 -10.31 5.53 -2.71
C GLN A 23 -10.79 6.96 -3.00
N LEU A 24 -11.26 7.25 -4.21
CA LEU A 24 -11.64 8.61 -4.63
C LEU A 24 -12.71 9.25 -3.75
N PRO A 25 -13.79 8.55 -3.32
CA PRO A 25 -14.79 9.12 -2.43
C PRO A 25 -14.19 9.55 -1.08
N PHE A 26 -13.28 8.75 -0.52
CA PHE A 26 -12.64 9.05 0.76
C PHE A 26 -11.67 10.23 0.64
N VAL A 27 -10.86 10.26 -0.41
CA VAL A 27 -9.93 11.37 -0.67
C VAL A 27 -10.71 12.68 -0.83
N ARG A 28 -11.78 12.66 -1.64
CA ARG A 28 -12.60 13.86 -1.86
C ARG A 28 -13.32 14.31 -0.59
N HIS A 29 -13.81 13.38 0.22
CA HIS A 29 -14.47 13.68 1.49
C HIS A 29 -13.50 14.25 2.54
N ALA A 30 -12.31 13.66 2.67
CA ALA A 30 -11.35 14.03 3.72
C ALA A 30 -10.48 15.24 3.37
N LEU A 31 -10.10 15.39 2.10
CA LEU A 31 -9.12 16.39 1.65
C LEU A 31 -9.72 17.45 0.71
N GLY A 32 -10.95 17.28 0.24
CA GLY A 32 -11.59 18.18 -0.72
C GLY A 32 -11.05 18.00 -2.14
N ASP A 33 -10.88 19.11 -2.86
CA ASP A 33 -10.38 19.10 -4.24
C ASP A 33 -8.84 19.12 -4.25
N VAL A 34 -8.24 17.93 -4.36
CA VAL A 34 -6.79 17.73 -4.43
C VAL A 34 -6.39 17.17 -5.80
N LYS A 35 -5.21 17.55 -6.28
CA LYS A 35 -4.65 16.98 -7.49
C LYS A 35 -4.09 15.58 -7.20
N CYS A 36 -4.57 14.58 -7.92
CA CYS A 36 -4.14 13.20 -7.80
C CYS A 36 -3.31 12.78 -9.01
N VAL A 37 -2.38 11.84 -8.77
CA VAL A 37 -1.73 11.03 -9.81
C VAL A 37 -2.06 9.59 -9.47
N PHE A 38 -2.59 8.86 -10.42
CA PHE A 38 -2.99 7.47 -10.28
C PHE A 38 -1.90 6.58 -10.84
N ILE A 39 -1.50 5.55 -10.09
CA ILE A 39 -0.41 4.66 -10.46
C ILE A 39 -0.91 3.24 -10.24
N CYS A 40 -1.05 2.49 -11.33
CA CYS A 40 -1.25 1.05 -11.28
C CYS A 40 0.11 0.37 -11.24
N MET A 41 0.27 -0.65 -10.39
CA MET A 41 1.54 -1.34 -10.21
C MET A 41 1.39 -2.81 -10.58
N GLY A 42 1.91 -3.17 -11.77
CA GLY A 42 1.94 -4.57 -12.22
C GLY A 42 3.09 -5.35 -11.61
N ASP A 43 4.34 -4.87 -11.77
CA ASP A 43 5.50 -5.43 -11.09
C ASP A 43 5.59 -4.87 -9.66
N GLN A 44 5.39 -5.75 -8.67
CA GLN A 44 5.47 -5.43 -7.25
C GLN A 44 6.79 -5.86 -6.58
N SER A 45 7.84 -6.13 -7.37
CA SER A 45 9.17 -6.44 -6.86
C SER A 45 9.75 -5.30 -6.01
N LEU A 46 10.64 -5.65 -5.08
CA LEU A 46 11.30 -4.64 -4.22
C LEU A 46 12.06 -3.60 -5.05
N GLU A 47 12.71 -4.02 -6.14
CA GLU A 47 13.42 -3.13 -7.07
C GLU A 47 12.46 -2.11 -7.72
N ALA A 48 11.32 -2.57 -8.24
CA ALA A 48 10.30 -1.68 -8.81
C ALA A 48 9.76 -0.71 -7.75
N CYS A 49 9.55 -1.18 -6.52
CA CYS A 49 9.09 -0.34 -5.41
C CYS A 49 10.09 0.75 -5.03
N GLU A 50 11.38 0.40 -4.92
CA GLU A 50 12.45 1.34 -4.60
C GLU A 50 12.59 2.40 -5.68
N LEU A 51 12.57 1.99 -6.96
CA LEU A 51 12.64 2.89 -8.10
C LEU A 51 11.46 3.87 -8.11
N LEU A 52 10.24 3.38 -7.87
CA LEU A 52 9.04 4.22 -7.86
C LEU A 52 9.07 5.20 -6.69
N ALA A 53 9.39 4.75 -5.48
CA ALA A 53 9.50 5.60 -4.30
C ALA A 53 10.56 6.70 -4.47
N GLU A 54 11.71 6.37 -5.06
CA GLU A 54 12.77 7.33 -5.38
C GLU A 54 12.31 8.35 -6.43
N SER A 55 11.61 7.89 -7.47
CA SER A 55 11.07 8.74 -8.54
C SER A 55 10.03 9.74 -8.02
N ILE A 56 9.12 9.30 -7.15
CA ILE A 56 8.13 10.16 -6.49
C ILE A 56 8.86 11.21 -5.63
N SER A 57 9.85 10.79 -4.82
CA SER A 57 10.62 11.67 -3.93
C SER A 57 11.39 12.74 -4.71
N LYS A 58 12.10 12.34 -5.77
CA LYS A 58 12.84 13.25 -6.68
C LYS A 58 11.90 14.25 -7.33
N THR A 59 10.76 13.79 -7.85
CA THR A 59 9.77 14.62 -8.54
C THR A 59 9.12 15.63 -7.59
N ALA A 60 8.72 15.20 -6.39
CA ALA A 60 8.17 16.09 -5.37
C ALA A 60 9.15 17.23 -5.02
N ARG A 61 10.43 16.90 -4.84
CA ARG A 61 11.50 17.88 -4.56
C ARG A 61 11.74 18.83 -5.74
N LEU A 62 11.84 18.29 -6.96
CA LEU A 62 12.06 19.08 -8.17
C LEU A 62 10.94 20.11 -8.39
N LEU A 63 9.70 19.68 -8.21
CA LEU A 63 8.51 20.52 -8.37
C LEU A 63 8.22 21.39 -7.13
N ARG A 64 8.98 21.22 -6.04
CA ARG A 64 8.75 21.86 -4.74
C ARG A 64 7.31 21.69 -4.23
N ARG A 65 6.75 20.49 -4.39
CA ARG A 65 5.40 20.14 -3.98
C ARG A 65 5.41 19.28 -2.73
N ARG A 66 4.46 19.52 -1.84
CA ARG A 66 4.12 18.58 -0.76
C ARG A 66 3.25 17.49 -1.37
N VAL A 67 3.68 16.25 -1.22
CA VAL A 67 3.02 15.06 -1.78
C VAL A 67 2.75 14.09 -0.64
N ALA A 68 1.57 13.47 -0.67
CA ALA A 68 1.24 12.31 0.15
C ALA A 68 1.09 11.10 -0.78
N VAL A 69 1.49 9.93 -0.31
CA VAL A 69 1.31 8.66 -1.02
C VAL A 69 0.26 7.84 -0.26
N LEU A 70 -0.76 7.41 -0.99
CA LEU A 70 -1.80 6.51 -0.50
C LEU A 70 -1.63 5.17 -1.20
N ALA A 71 -1.36 4.12 -0.42
CA ALA A 71 -1.37 2.74 -0.90
C ALA A 71 -2.77 2.16 -0.72
N SER A 72 -3.33 1.57 -1.78
CA SER A 72 -4.58 0.81 -1.72
C SER A 72 -4.25 -0.67 -1.66
N SER A 73 -4.71 -1.36 -0.62
CA SER A 73 -4.48 -2.79 -0.44
C SER A 73 -5.42 -3.36 0.62
N ASP A 74 -5.88 -4.58 0.38
CA ASP A 74 -6.33 -5.49 1.43
C ASP A 74 -5.15 -6.34 1.91
N PHE A 75 -5.33 -7.04 3.03
CA PHE A 75 -4.38 -8.01 3.59
C PHE A 75 -4.81 -9.44 3.23
N ASP A 76 -4.59 -10.44 4.08
CA ASP A 76 -4.94 -11.82 3.77
C ASP A 76 -6.40 -12.00 3.28
N HIS A 77 -6.54 -12.87 2.28
CA HIS A 77 -7.78 -13.25 1.61
C HIS A 77 -8.10 -14.72 1.88
N TYR A 78 -9.31 -14.92 2.39
CA TYR A 78 -10.02 -16.20 2.47
C TYR A 78 -9.52 -17.20 3.51
N ASP A 79 -8.51 -16.87 4.31
CA ASP A 79 -8.25 -17.67 5.52
C ASP A 79 -9.28 -17.39 6.62
N PRO A 80 -9.39 -18.31 7.61
CA PRO A 80 -10.07 -18.02 8.85
C PRO A 80 -9.50 -16.78 9.53
N ALA A 81 -10.36 -16.00 10.18
CA ALA A 81 -9.97 -14.69 10.72
C ALA A 81 -8.82 -14.73 11.74
N ASP A 82 -8.64 -15.83 12.47
CA ASP A 82 -7.51 -15.99 13.40
C ASP A 82 -6.20 -16.35 12.69
N VAL A 83 -6.27 -17.03 11.55
CA VAL A 83 -5.12 -17.38 10.70
C VAL A 83 -4.64 -16.14 9.95
N ALA A 84 -5.54 -15.43 9.27
CA ALA A 84 -5.24 -14.14 8.64
C ALA A 84 -4.52 -13.20 9.61
N LYS A 85 -5.08 -13.03 10.82
CA LYS A 85 -4.46 -12.19 11.87
C LYS A 85 -3.07 -12.65 12.30
N LYS A 86 -2.79 -13.96 12.31
CA LYS A 86 -1.46 -14.51 12.65
C LYS A 86 -0.43 -14.25 11.56
N LYS A 87 -0.84 -14.17 10.30
CA LYS A 87 0.02 -13.83 9.15
C LYS A 87 0.24 -12.31 9.05
N ASP A 88 -0.84 -11.55 9.09
CA ASP A 88 -0.84 -10.09 8.86
C ASP A 88 -0.05 -9.32 9.93
N LEU A 89 -0.27 -9.62 11.22
CA LEU A 89 0.23 -8.77 12.30
C LEU A 89 1.76 -8.73 12.41
N PRO A 90 2.51 -9.84 12.23
CA PRO A 90 3.97 -9.78 12.09
C PRO A 90 4.43 -8.87 10.96
N ALA A 91 3.82 -8.99 9.76
CA ALA A 91 4.16 -8.18 8.59
C ALA A 91 3.86 -6.68 8.84
N ILE A 92 2.69 -6.37 9.39
CA ILE A 92 2.34 -5.02 9.85
C ILE A 92 3.32 -4.51 10.91
N GLY A 93 3.81 -5.39 11.78
CA GLY A 93 4.86 -5.07 12.75
C GLY A 93 6.18 -4.65 12.11
N ALA A 94 6.54 -5.23 10.95
CA ALA A 94 7.70 -4.78 10.17
C ALA A 94 7.48 -3.38 9.59
N LEU A 95 6.28 -3.10 9.05
CA LEU A 95 5.89 -1.75 8.60
C LEU A 95 5.97 -0.72 9.73
N ALA A 96 5.62 -1.10 10.96
CA ALA A 96 5.73 -0.22 12.13
C ALA A 96 7.18 0.25 12.37
N ARG A 97 8.18 -0.56 11.99
CA ARG A 97 9.60 -0.26 12.07
C ARG A 97 10.20 0.29 10.76
N LEU A 98 9.36 0.56 9.75
CA LEU A 98 9.80 0.95 8.39
C LEU A 98 10.80 -0.05 7.79
N ASP A 99 10.58 -1.33 8.08
CA ASP A 99 11.33 -2.48 7.57
C ASP A 99 10.56 -3.13 6.43
N THR A 100 10.77 -2.61 5.22
CA THR A 100 10.05 -3.05 4.02
C THR A 100 10.54 -4.37 3.47
N ALA A 101 11.83 -4.69 3.65
CA ALA A 101 12.37 -6.00 3.29
C ALA A 101 11.73 -7.07 4.19
N GLY A 102 11.79 -6.88 5.51
CA GLY A 102 11.15 -7.80 6.46
C GLY A 102 9.63 -7.91 6.28
N PHE A 103 8.95 -6.83 5.87
CA PHE A 103 7.54 -6.89 5.49
C PHE A 103 7.30 -7.87 4.33
N ASN A 104 8.03 -7.73 3.22
CA ASN A 104 7.85 -8.60 2.05
C ASN A 104 8.29 -10.05 2.33
N ASP A 105 9.37 -10.24 3.09
CA ASP A 105 9.85 -11.57 3.49
C ASP A 105 8.78 -12.29 4.33
N LEU A 106 8.19 -11.61 5.32
CA LEU A 106 7.14 -12.19 6.16
C LEU A 106 5.88 -12.56 5.39
N LEU A 107 5.45 -11.75 4.42
CA LEU A 107 4.31 -12.10 3.55
C LEU A 107 4.60 -13.36 2.74
N SER A 108 5.79 -13.43 2.14
CA SER A 108 6.24 -14.58 1.34
C SER A 108 6.34 -15.85 2.19
N GLU A 109 6.99 -15.77 3.35
CA GLU A 109 7.18 -16.91 4.27
C GLU A 109 5.86 -17.45 4.84
N SER A 110 4.91 -16.56 5.12
CA SER A 110 3.62 -16.94 5.70
C SER A 110 2.57 -17.36 4.67
N GLY A 111 2.83 -17.14 3.37
CA GLY A 111 1.84 -17.33 2.31
C GLY A 111 0.66 -16.37 2.47
N ASP A 112 0.93 -15.14 2.88
CA ASP A 112 -0.03 -14.06 2.93
C ASP A 112 -0.41 -13.63 1.50
N THR A 113 -1.63 -13.16 1.34
CA THR A 113 -2.21 -12.82 0.03
C THR A 113 -2.55 -11.34 -0.11
N ALA A 114 -1.94 -10.47 0.70
CA ALA A 114 -2.05 -9.02 0.56
C ALA A 114 -1.83 -8.57 -0.90
N CYS A 115 -2.85 -7.97 -1.50
CA CYS A 115 -2.90 -7.72 -2.95
C CYS A 115 -2.04 -6.53 -3.40
N GLY A 116 -1.75 -5.59 -2.50
CA GLY A 116 -1.00 -4.37 -2.74
C GLY A 116 0.28 -4.26 -1.91
N HIS A 117 1.00 -5.36 -1.71
CA HIS A 117 2.27 -5.36 -0.98
C HIS A 117 3.32 -4.41 -1.59
N GLY A 118 3.33 -4.26 -2.92
CA GLY A 118 4.14 -3.29 -3.66
C GLY A 118 3.77 -1.84 -3.35
N PRO A 119 2.53 -1.39 -3.60
CA PRO A 119 2.05 -0.07 -3.19
C PRO A 119 2.30 0.26 -1.72
N ILE A 120 2.09 -0.70 -0.79
CA ILE A 120 2.41 -0.53 0.63
C ILE A 120 3.92 -0.27 0.82
N THR A 121 4.76 -1.06 0.15
CA THR A 121 6.22 -0.92 0.21
C THR A 121 6.66 0.45 -0.31
N VAL A 122 6.12 0.91 -1.44
CA VAL A 122 6.38 2.24 -2.01
C VAL A 122 6.01 3.34 -1.02
N ALA A 123 4.83 3.26 -0.39
CA ALA A 123 4.39 4.25 0.59
C ALA A 123 5.33 4.32 1.80
N ALA A 124 5.76 3.16 2.32
CA ALA A 124 6.69 3.08 3.44
C ALA A 124 8.09 3.63 3.09
N LEU A 125 8.63 3.27 1.92
CA LEU A 125 9.91 3.77 1.42
C LEU A 125 9.88 5.29 1.20
N PHE A 126 8.82 5.79 0.56
CA PHE A 126 8.61 7.23 0.35
C PHE A 126 8.54 7.97 1.69
N ALA A 127 7.73 7.47 2.64
CA ALA A 127 7.58 8.10 3.96
C ALA A 127 8.90 8.13 4.73
N LYS A 128 9.67 7.04 4.70
CA LYS A 128 11.01 6.95 5.30
C LYS A 128 11.96 7.98 4.68
N ALA A 129 11.97 8.13 3.36
CA ALA A 129 12.75 9.14 2.65
C ALA A 129 12.30 10.58 2.99
N ALA A 130 11.01 10.77 3.27
CA ALA A 130 10.44 12.03 3.74
C ALA A 130 10.68 12.31 5.24
N GLY A 131 11.33 11.39 5.96
CA GLY A 131 11.76 11.57 7.34
C GLY A 131 10.91 10.86 8.39
N ALA A 132 9.91 10.07 8.00
CA ALA A 132 9.13 9.25 8.92
C ALA A 132 10.06 8.32 9.74
N LYS A 133 9.66 8.07 10.99
CA LYS A 133 10.40 7.25 11.95
C LYS A 133 9.67 5.97 12.31
N GLU A 134 8.36 5.94 12.15
CA GLU A 134 7.54 4.77 12.46
C GLU A 134 6.33 4.64 11.53
N GLY A 135 5.84 3.41 11.42
CA GLY A 135 4.48 3.13 10.99
C GLY A 135 3.58 2.92 12.20
N ARG A 136 2.35 3.40 12.13
CA ARG A 136 1.35 3.20 13.18
C ARG A 136 0.10 2.56 12.60
N LEU A 137 -0.20 1.35 13.06
CA LEU A 137 -1.48 0.69 12.82
C LEU A 137 -2.57 1.46 13.55
N LEU A 138 -3.50 2.05 12.79
CA LEU A 138 -4.65 2.77 13.31
C LEU A 138 -5.81 1.83 13.59
N LYS A 139 -6.03 0.86 12.70
CA LYS A 139 -7.08 -0.15 12.84
C LYS A 139 -6.73 -1.39 12.03
N TYR A 140 -7.08 -2.54 12.59
CA TYR A 140 -7.12 -3.81 11.91
C TYR A 140 -8.53 -4.40 12.07
N ALA A 141 -9.10 -4.90 10.99
CA ALA A 141 -10.45 -5.47 10.95
C ALA A 141 -10.51 -6.54 9.84
N ASN A 142 -11.65 -7.24 9.73
CA ASN A 142 -11.90 -8.13 8.60
C ASN A 142 -13.38 -8.14 8.24
N SER A 143 -13.70 -8.64 7.04
CA SER A 143 -15.07 -8.80 6.53
C SER A 143 -16.01 -9.54 7.50
N GLY A 144 -15.48 -10.50 8.27
CA GLY A 144 -16.21 -11.26 9.30
C GLY A 144 -16.74 -10.43 10.47
N ASP A 145 -16.20 -9.23 10.70
CA ASP A 145 -16.73 -8.30 11.71
C ASP A 145 -18.13 -7.81 11.36
N VAL A 146 -18.43 -7.72 10.05
CA VAL A 146 -19.73 -7.32 9.50
C VAL A 146 -20.60 -8.54 9.22
N THR A 147 -20.10 -9.52 8.47
CA THR A 147 -20.89 -10.69 8.02
C THR A 147 -21.16 -11.71 9.12
N LYS A 148 -20.40 -11.67 10.21
CA LYS A 148 -20.35 -12.68 11.28
C LYS A 148 -19.82 -14.05 10.84
N ASP A 149 -19.40 -14.20 9.59
CA ASP A 149 -18.68 -15.39 9.12
C ASP A 149 -17.18 -15.15 9.21
N LYS A 150 -16.48 -15.98 10.00
CA LYS A 150 -15.04 -15.89 10.25
C LYS A 150 -14.25 -17.04 9.64
N ARG A 151 -14.88 -17.88 8.81
CA ARG A 151 -14.26 -19.08 8.23
C ARG A 151 -13.36 -18.76 7.03
N ALA A 152 -13.69 -17.70 6.31
CA ALA A 152 -12.92 -17.18 5.19
C ALA A 152 -13.19 -15.67 5.12
N VAL A 153 -12.17 -14.87 5.40
CA VAL A 153 -12.32 -13.41 5.48
C VAL A 153 -11.32 -12.70 4.58
N VAL A 154 -11.68 -11.52 4.10
CA VAL A 154 -10.71 -10.51 3.66
C VAL A 154 -10.34 -9.64 4.86
N ALA A 155 -9.04 -9.48 5.12
CA ALA A 155 -8.48 -8.66 6.19
C ALA A 155 -8.15 -7.23 5.71
N TYR A 156 -8.30 -6.26 6.63
CA TYR A 156 -8.13 -4.84 6.35
C TYR A 156 -7.24 -4.19 7.40
N ALA A 157 -6.30 -3.36 6.98
CA ALA A 157 -5.47 -2.55 7.86
C ALA A 157 -5.43 -1.09 7.41
N SER A 158 -5.56 -0.16 8.36
CA SER A 158 -5.28 1.26 8.16
C SER A 158 -4.00 1.61 8.89
N ILE A 159 -3.00 2.10 8.15
CA ILE A 159 -1.66 2.38 8.66
C ILE A 159 -1.25 3.80 8.22
N VAL A 160 -0.61 4.54 9.12
CA VAL A 160 -0.01 5.84 8.82
C VAL A 160 1.48 5.83 9.15
N PHE A 161 2.31 6.39 8.28
CA PHE A 161 3.75 6.57 8.50
C PHE A 161 4.05 8.00 8.95
N ARG A 162 4.85 8.17 10.01
CA ARG A 162 5.13 9.48 10.63
C ARG A 162 6.50 9.55 11.29
#